data_AF-A0A4Q5LPG7-F1
#
_entry.id   AF-A0A4Q5LPG7-F1
#
_cell.length_a   1.000
_cell.length_b   1.000
_cell.length_c   1.000
_cell.angle_alpha   90.00
_cell.angle_beta   90.00
_cell.angle_gamma   90.00
#
_symmetry.space_group_name_H-M   'P 1'
#
loop_
_entity.id
_entity.type
_entity.pdbx_description
1 polymer ?
#
loop_
_entity_poly.entity_id
_entity_poly.type
_entity_poly.pdbx_seq_one_letter_code
_entity_poly.pdbx_strand_id
1 'polypeptide(L)'
;MKYVASRLSEGNKIFPAEIITEESGITIKIPGLFSGDTTTIAYDSISAVEIDTPLIGYSTIRFYHSGNKVEAHGFSKSDVNEIKAFIEEGRSRSRSKF
;
A
#
# COMPACT_ATOMS: atom_id res chain seq x y z
N MET A 1 -0.57 3.33 11.01
CA MET A 1 -0.74 4.70 10.45
C MET A 1 -1.65 4.66 9.22
N LYS A 2 -2.48 5.69 8.97
CA LYS A 2 -3.41 5.73 7.82
C LYS A 2 -2.92 6.73 6.76
N TYR A 3 -2.86 6.29 5.51
CA TYR A 3 -2.56 7.09 4.33
C TYR A 3 -3.76 7.09 3.39
N VAL A 4 -4.03 8.23 2.77
CA VAL A 4 -5.19 8.42 1.89
C VAL A 4 -4.71 8.99 0.57
N ALA A 5 -5.08 8.34 -0.53
CA ALA A 5 -4.76 8.81 -1.86
C ALA A 5 -5.44 10.16 -2.15
N SER A 6 -4.78 10.98 -2.95
CA SER A 6 -5.33 12.26 -3.37
C SER A 6 -6.54 12.06 -4.26
N ARG A 7 -7.62 12.79 -3.97
CA ARG A 7 -8.84 12.79 -4.78
C ARG A 7 -8.64 13.37 -6.19
N LEU A 8 -7.54 14.08 -6.41
CA LEU A 8 -7.17 14.64 -7.71
C LEU A 8 -6.48 13.61 -8.61
N SER A 9 -6.02 12.49 -8.04
CA SER A 9 -5.44 11.40 -8.80
C SER A 9 -6.50 10.54 -9.49
N GLU A 10 -6.10 9.85 -10.56
CA GLU A 10 -7.00 9.04 -11.36
C GLU A 10 -7.61 7.89 -10.53
N GLY A 11 -8.90 7.63 -10.72
CA GLY A 11 -9.64 6.60 -9.95
C GLY A 11 -10.07 6.98 -8.54
N ASN A 12 -9.57 8.08 -7.96
CA ASN A 12 -9.75 8.43 -6.54
C ASN A 12 -10.75 9.57 -6.26
N LYS A 13 -11.48 10.06 -7.27
CA LYS A 13 -12.32 11.27 -7.16
C LYS A 13 -13.48 11.15 -6.16
N ILE A 14 -14.15 10.00 -6.13
CA ILE A 14 -15.36 9.79 -5.32
C ILE A 14 -15.01 9.05 -4.01
N PHE A 15 -14.20 8.00 -4.11
CA PHE A 15 -13.64 7.29 -2.96
C PHE A 15 -12.13 7.15 -3.20
N PRO A 16 -11.28 7.75 -2.36
CA PRO A 16 -9.84 7.59 -2.50
C PRO A 16 -9.37 6.24 -1.95
N ALA A 17 -8.33 5.68 -2.54
CA ALA A 17 -7.64 4.53 -1.98
C ALA A 17 -7.05 4.85 -0.59
N GLU A 18 -7.14 3.90 0.34
CA GLU A 18 -6.57 4.03 1.67
C GLU A 18 -5.61 2.89 1.96
N ILE A 19 -4.50 3.20 2.63
CA ILE A 19 -3.55 2.21 3.15
C ILE A 19 -3.41 2.44 4.64
N ILE A 20 -3.64 1.40 5.42
CA ILE A 20 -3.53 1.40 6.87
C ILE A 20 -2.41 0.44 7.24
N THR A 21 -1.35 0.95 7.85
CA THR A 21 -0.27 0.15 8.43
C THR A 21 -0.63 -0.24 9.86
N GLU A 22 -0.55 -1.53 10.15
CA GLU A 22 -0.80 -2.14 11.45
C GLU A 22 0.46 -2.90 11.90
N GLU A 23 0.49 -3.39 13.14
CA GLU A 23 1.67 -4.10 13.65
C GLU A 23 1.91 -5.45 12.95
N SER A 24 0.84 -6.12 12.53
CA SER A 24 0.86 -7.44 11.90
C SER A 24 0.88 -7.41 10.37
N GLY A 25 0.51 -6.28 9.75
CA GLY A 25 0.41 -6.18 8.30
C GLY A 25 -0.07 -4.82 7.81
N ILE A 26 -0.49 -4.80 6.55
CA ILE A 26 -1.10 -3.63 5.91
C ILE A 26 -2.51 -3.96 5.44
N THR A 27 -3.40 -2.99 5.59
CA THR A 27 -4.77 -3.06 5.11
C THR A 27 -4.98 -2.04 4.01
N ILE A 28 -5.41 -2.50 2.83
CA ILE A 28 -5.56 -1.70 1.61
C ILE A 28 -7.05 -1.65 1.26
N LYS A 29 -7.55 -0.44 1.02
CA LYS A 29 -8.94 -0.20 0.60
C LYS A 29 -8.91 0.53 -0.73
N ILE A 30 -9.25 -0.17 -1.81
CA ILE A 30 -9.31 0.42 -3.16
C ILE A 30 -10.75 0.28 -3.68
N PRO A 31 -11.43 1.39 -4.01
CA PRO A 31 -12.78 1.34 -4.54
C PRO A 31 -12.79 0.91 -6.01
N GLY A 32 -13.73 0.02 -6.37
CA GLY A 32 -13.93 -0.39 -7.77
C GLY A 32 -12.97 -1.46 -8.30
N LEU A 33 -11.89 -1.79 -7.58
CA LEU A 33 -11.08 -2.97 -7.85
C LEU A 33 -11.68 -4.14 -7.06
N PHE A 34 -12.31 -5.10 -7.75
CA PHE A 34 -13.02 -6.25 -7.16
C PHE A 34 -13.97 -5.85 -6.00
N SER A 35 -15.17 -5.37 -6.34
CA SER A 35 -16.31 -5.31 -5.40
C SER A 35 -16.02 -4.74 -3.99
N GLY A 36 -15.19 -3.69 -3.85
CA GLY A 36 -15.08 -2.94 -2.58
C GLY A 36 -14.42 -3.70 -1.42
N ASP A 37 -13.65 -4.74 -1.71
CA ASP A 37 -13.07 -5.58 -0.67
C ASP A 37 -11.78 -4.98 -0.09
N THR A 38 -11.84 -4.67 1.20
CA THR A 38 -10.68 -4.35 2.01
C THR A 38 -9.74 -5.56 2.01
N THR A 39 -8.50 -5.39 1.56
CA THR A 39 -7.50 -6.45 1.51
C THR A 39 -6.47 -6.24 2.62
N THR A 40 -6.40 -7.17 3.56
CA THR A 40 -5.35 -7.19 4.59
C THR A 40 -4.26 -8.18 4.20
N ILE A 41 -3.01 -7.70 4.16
CA ILE A 41 -1.82 -8.45 3.77
C ILE A 41 -0.86 -8.47 4.95
N ALA A 42 -0.56 -9.66 5.45
CA ALA A 42 0.43 -9.84 6.52
C ALA A 42 1.86 -9.59 5.99
N TYR A 43 2.75 -9.00 6.79
CA TYR A 43 4.07 -8.59 6.33
C TYR A 43 4.94 -9.75 5.83
N ASP A 44 4.80 -10.93 6.43
CA ASP A 44 5.48 -12.17 6.03
C ASP A 44 5.03 -12.70 4.66
N SER A 45 3.78 -12.44 4.27
CA SER A 45 3.23 -12.80 2.96
C SER A 45 3.65 -11.86 1.84
N ILE A 46 4.21 -10.68 2.16
CA ILE A 46 4.70 -9.72 1.18
C ILE A 46 6.04 -10.19 0.62
N SER A 47 6.01 -10.61 -0.65
CA SER A 47 7.18 -11.00 -1.41
C SER A 47 7.99 -9.79 -1.87
N ALA A 48 7.33 -8.75 -2.38
CA ALA A 48 7.96 -7.53 -2.87
C ALA A 48 7.06 -6.31 -2.73
N VAL A 49 7.68 -5.14 -2.61
CA VAL A 49 7.04 -3.83 -2.64
C VAL A 49 7.75 -2.95 -3.67
N GLU A 50 7.00 -2.49 -4.66
CA GLU A 50 7.50 -1.57 -5.68
C GLU A 50 6.82 -0.22 -5.53
N ILE A 51 7.61 0.85 -5.68
CA ILE A 51 7.11 2.21 -5.70
C ILE A 51 7.47 2.84 -7.04
N ASP A 52 6.53 3.57 -7.60
CA ASP A 52 6.69 4.35 -8.81
C ASP A 52 6.36 5.80 -8.49
N THR A 53 7.40 6.63 -8.44
CA THR A 53 7.31 8.02 -8.00
C THR A 53 7.71 8.94 -9.16
N PRO A 54 6.75 9.46 -9.94
CA PRO A 54 7.07 10.42 -10.99
C PRO A 54 7.64 11.71 -10.38
N LEU A 55 8.39 12.49 -11.18
CA LEU A 55 8.97 13.76 -10.72
C LEU A 55 7.89 14.78 -10.33
N ILE A 56 6.75 14.76 -11.03
CA ILE A 56 5.58 15.61 -10.79
C ILE A 56 4.34 14.71 -10.79
N GLY A 57 3.45 14.91 -9.82
CA GLY A 57 2.18 14.19 -9.71
C GLY A 57 2.15 13.22 -8.54
N TYR A 58 1.35 12.15 -8.69
CA TYR A 58 1.10 11.17 -7.65
C TYR A 58 1.89 9.89 -7.88
N SER A 59 2.26 9.27 -6.76
CA SER A 59 3.00 8.02 -6.74
C SER A 59 2.06 6.82 -6.68
N THR A 60 2.56 5.70 -7.19
CA THR A 60 1.90 4.40 -7.16
C THR A 60 2.72 3.46 -6.29
N ILE A 61 2.05 2.66 -5.47
CA ILE A 61 2.67 1.57 -4.71
C ILE A 61 2.02 0.25 -5.10
N ARG A 62 2.88 -0.76 -5.33
CA ARG A 62 2.48 -2.10 -5.75
C ARG A 62 2.99 -3.12 -4.73
N PHE A 63 2.09 -3.98 -4.27
CA PHE A 63 2.37 -5.06 -3.33
C PHE A 63 2.21 -6.40 -4.04
N TYR A 64 3.19 -7.28 -3.85
CA TYR A 64 3.14 -8.63 -4.37
C TYR A 64 3.04 -9.61 -3.20
N HIS A 65 1.95 -10.36 -3.12
CA HIS A 65 1.71 -11.32 -2.04
C HIS A 65 1.05 -12.59 -2.59
N SER A 66 1.53 -13.77 -2.20
CA SER A 66 0.95 -15.07 -2.59
C SER A 66 0.64 -15.21 -4.11
N GLY A 67 1.47 -14.62 -4.98
CA GLY A 67 1.27 -14.62 -6.44
C GLY A 67 0.27 -13.58 -6.98
N ASN A 68 -0.39 -12.81 -6.11
CA ASN A 68 -1.26 -11.70 -6.47
C ASN A 68 -0.53 -10.36 -6.45
N LYS A 69 -0.99 -9.43 -7.28
CA LYS A 69 -0.51 -8.05 -7.34
C LYS A 69 -1.63 -7.10 -6.92
N VAL A 70 -1.38 -6.28 -5.90
CA VAL A 70 -2.27 -5.20 -5.46
C VAL A 70 -1.61 -3.87 -5.78
N GLU A 71 -2.30 -3.01 -6.53
CA GLU A 71 -1.78 -1.71 -6.96
C GLU A 71 -2.65 -0.59 -6.39
N ALA A 72 -2.02 0.37 -5.72
CA ALA A 72 -2.68 1.54 -5.15
C ALA A 72 -2.01 2.82 -5.67
N HIS A 73 -2.77 3.64 -6.38
CA HIS A 73 -2.31 4.90 -6.98
C HIS A 73 -2.84 6.12 -6.20
N GLY A 74 -2.15 7.24 -6.31
CA GLY A 74 -2.65 8.54 -5.86
C GLY A 74 -1.99 9.10 -4.61
N PHE A 75 -0.96 8.42 -4.09
CA PHE A 75 -0.28 8.81 -2.87
C PHE A 75 0.81 9.85 -3.14
N SER A 76 1.22 10.61 -2.13
CA SER A 76 2.39 11.48 -2.27
C SER A 76 3.68 10.64 -2.27
N LYS A 77 4.79 11.23 -2.75
CA LYS A 77 6.10 10.57 -2.71
C LYS A 77 6.54 10.25 -1.28
N SER A 78 6.25 11.12 -0.31
CA SER A 78 6.54 10.86 1.10
C SER A 78 5.73 9.66 1.60
N ASP A 79 4.43 9.60 1.31
CA ASP A 79 3.55 8.52 1.78
C ASP A 79 4.07 7.14 1.32
N VAL A 80 4.37 6.98 0.03
CA VAL A 80 4.81 5.67 -0.48
C VAL A 80 6.17 5.25 0.08
N ASN A 81 7.06 6.21 0.38
CA ASN A 81 8.34 5.93 1.02
C ASN A 81 8.16 5.54 2.49
N GLU A 82 7.28 6.23 3.22
CA GLU A 82 6.94 5.89 4.60
C GLU A 82 6.29 4.51 4.68
N ILE A 83 5.29 4.22 3.83
CA ILE A 83 4.63 2.91 3.75
C ILE A 83 5.66 1.81 3.49
N LYS A 84 6.58 2.01 2.54
CA LYS A 84 7.65 1.05 2.25
C LYS A 84 8.55 0.83 3.46
N ALA A 85 8.98 1.90 4.14
CA ALA A 85 9.79 1.79 5.34
C ALA A 85 9.08 1.00 6.46
N PHE A 86 7.79 1.27 6.69
CA PHE A 86 6.97 0.54 7.65
C PHE A 86 6.88 -0.97 7.32
N ILE A 87 6.72 -1.31 6.05
CA ILE A 87 6.68 -2.71 5.62
C ILE A 87 8.01 -3.41 5.85
N GLU A 88 9.13 -2.79 5.46
CA GLU A 88 10.46 -3.39 5.67
C GLU A 88 10.76 -3.58 7.16
N GLU A 89 10.37 -2.62 8.01
CA GLU A 89 10.48 -2.77 9.46
C GLU A 89 9.59 -3.90 9.99
N GLY A 90 8.33 -4.00 9.52
CA GLY A 90 7.41 -5.07 9.86
C GLY A 90 7.92 -6.46 9.46
N ARG A 91 8.53 -6.57 8.27
CA ARG A 91 9.18 -7.80 7.78
C ARG A 91 10.37 -8.19 8.65
N SER A 92 11.21 -7.23 9.02
CA SER A 92 12.35 -7.46 9.91
C SER A 92 11.89 -8.01 11.27
N ARG A 93 10.86 -7.40 11.89
CA ARG A 93 10.27 -7.87 13.15
C ARG A 93 9.69 -9.28 13.05
N SER A 94 8.99 -9.60 11.96
CA SER A 94 8.41 -10.93 11.75
C SER A 94 9.49 -12.01 11.60
N ARG A 95 10.58 -11.70 10.88
CA ARG A 95 11.71 -12.62 10.69
C ARG A 95 12.54 -12.82 11.96
N SER A 96 12.66 -11.82 12.81
CA SER A 96 13.41 -11.90 14.07
C SER A 96 12.72 -12.73 15.17
N LYS A 97 11.46 -13.15 14.97
CA LYS A 97 10.73 -14.02 15.91
C LYS A 97 11.08 -15.51 15.77
N PHE A 98 12.04 -15.86 14.90
CA PHE A 98 12.54 -17.22 14.69
C PHE A 98 14.02 -17.31 15.00
#